data_AF-A0A518ILR4-F1
#
_entry.id   AF-A0A518ILR4-F1
#
_cell.length_a   1.000
_cell.length_b   1.000
_cell.length_c   1.000
_cell.angle_alpha   90.00
_cell.angle_beta   90.00
_cell.angle_gamma   90.00
#
_symmetry.space_group_name_H-M   'P 1'
#
loop_
_entity.id
_entity.type
_entity.pdbx_description
1 polymer ?
#
loop_
_entity_poly.entity_id
_entity_poly.type
_entity_poly.pdbx_seq_one_letter_code
_entity_poly.pdbx_strand_id
1 'polypeptide(L)'
;MYVLRETTIFCTLCVVLLLQGCGSADSPSVEKPIETSSIEHDSKITISEDVTITVPPEDPQREVKEVFQKLLTNRLEPDPDEWKKADKQLTAFGKTAVPTLTTEMSNSDPSARELASMYLASLGPEAKEAAPVLEQALQDESPFTQVNAASTLTHFPEYRDKAIPVLISLTKHTDANTRLTAIYALGSLESHEEAQLQAIKAALNDSDSDVQLAAIKVLGQIGDPAKETLTDLQTLIDNSETDEILREAALSSKSQIEQAKQ
;
A
#
# COMPACT_ATOMS: atom_id res chain seq x y z
N MET A 1 -10.14 -8.25 -17.26
CA MET A 1 -10.27 -6.79 -17.00
C MET A 1 -11.11 -6.45 -15.76
N TYR A 2 -11.99 -7.34 -15.26
CA TYR A 2 -12.80 -7.08 -14.04
C TYR A 2 -12.09 -7.37 -12.71
N VAL A 3 -11.17 -8.35 -12.66
CA VAL A 3 -10.50 -8.77 -11.40
C VAL A 3 -9.45 -7.77 -10.91
N LEU A 4 -8.83 -6.99 -11.81
CA LEU A 4 -7.91 -5.90 -11.44
C LEU A 4 -8.59 -4.79 -10.65
N ARG A 5 -9.89 -4.56 -10.86
CA ARG A 5 -10.63 -3.52 -10.13
C ARG A 5 -10.74 -3.90 -8.66
N GLU A 6 -11.14 -5.13 -8.35
CA GLU A 6 -11.32 -5.56 -6.95
C GLU A 6 -10.01 -5.79 -6.19
N THR A 7 -8.96 -6.27 -6.85
CA THR A 7 -7.65 -6.49 -6.19
C THR A 7 -6.89 -5.18 -5.93
N THR A 8 -6.96 -4.21 -6.85
CA THR A 8 -6.37 -2.87 -6.66
C THR A 8 -7.15 -2.05 -5.60
N ILE A 9 -8.48 -2.21 -5.56
CA ILE A 9 -9.35 -1.60 -4.54
C ILE A 9 -9.05 -2.18 -3.15
N PHE A 10 -8.85 -3.50 -3.02
CA PHE A 10 -8.54 -4.11 -1.72
C PHE A 10 -7.15 -3.74 -1.20
N CYS A 11 -6.15 -3.66 -2.08
CA CYS A 11 -4.77 -3.42 -1.67
C CYS A 11 -4.51 -1.95 -1.27
N THR A 12 -5.14 -0.98 -1.95
CA THR A 12 -5.02 0.45 -1.59
C THR A 12 -5.85 0.83 -0.35
N LEU A 13 -7.02 0.21 -0.12
CA LEU A 13 -7.78 0.43 1.13
C LEU A 13 -7.12 -0.20 2.37
N CYS A 14 -6.40 -1.31 2.23
CA CYS A 14 -5.74 -1.98 3.37
C CYS A 14 -4.60 -1.16 3.99
N VAL A 15 -3.94 -0.28 3.22
CA VAL A 15 -2.83 0.54 3.73
C VAL A 15 -3.32 1.68 4.63
N VAL A 16 -4.56 2.16 4.46
CA VAL A 16 -5.10 3.31 5.23
C VAL A 16 -5.85 2.89 6.50
N LEU A 17 -6.34 1.65 6.59
CA LEU A 17 -7.21 1.19 7.70
C LEU A 17 -6.49 0.51 8.88
N LEU A 18 -5.16 0.35 8.85
CA LEU A 18 -4.41 -0.35 9.91
C LEU A 18 -4.07 0.51 11.15
N LEU A 19 -4.58 1.75 11.26
CA LEU A 19 -4.36 2.63 12.43
C LEU A 19 -5.53 2.65 13.44
N GLN A 20 -6.22 1.53 13.65
CA GLN A 20 -7.16 1.38 14.77
C GLN A 20 -6.86 0.15 15.63
N GLY A 21 -6.08 0.41 16.68
CA GLY A 21 -5.84 -0.32 17.93
C GLY A 21 -6.30 -1.79 18.09
N CYS A 22 -5.33 -2.69 18.22
CA CYS A 22 -5.49 -3.96 18.92
C CYS A 22 -5.12 -3.81 20.41
N GLY A 23 -6.10 -4.00 21.29
CA GLY A 23 -5.90 -4.09 22.74
C GLY A 23 -5.85 -5.54 23.23
N SER A 24 -4.70 -5.89 23.79
CA SER A 24 -4.39 -6.90 24.82
C SER A 24 -4.73 -8.38 24.61
N ALA A 25 -3.65 -9.17 24.77
CA ALA A 25 -3.57 -10.61 24.88
C ALA A 25 -4.14 -11.18 26.19
N ASP A 26 -4.50 -12.47 26.16
CA ASP A 26 -4.13 -13.41 27.23
C ASP A 26 -4.12 -14.86 26.69
N SER A 27 -3.14 -15.63 27.15
CA SER A 27 -2.90 -17.06 26.88
C SER A 27 -3.40 -17.89 28.08
N PRO A 28 -3.09 -19.21 28.20
CA PRO A 28 -3.24 -20.37 27.30
C PRO A 28 -4.08 -21.48 27.99
N SER A 29 -4.27 -22.65 27.35
CA SER A 29 -4.03 -24.00 27.93
C SER A 29 -4.84 -25.15 27.28
N VAL A 30 -4.20 -26.33 27.33
CA VAL A 30 -4.72 -27.71 27.50
C VAL A 30 -4.61 -28.67 26.30
N GLU A 31 -3.87 -29.74 26.60
CA GLU A 31 -3.52 -30.97 25.89
C GLU A 31 -4.69 -31.81 25.35
N LYS A 32 -4.43 -32.66 24.35
CA LYS A 32 -4.41 -34.14 24.54
C LYS A 32 -3.85 -34.91 23.32
N PRO A 33 -3.38 -36.17 23.55
CA PRO A 33 -2.49 -36.93 22.65
C PRO A 33 -3.24 -37.93 21.76
N ILE A 34 -2.57 -38.44 20.72
CA ILE A 34 -2.99 -39.65 20.01
C ILE A 34 -1.79 -40.58 19.84
N GLU A 35 -1.97 -41.80 20.35
CA GLU A 35 -1.11 -42.98 20.24
C GLU A 35 -1.16 -43.64 18.86
N THR A 36 -0.30 -44.67 18.73
CA THR A 36 -0.25 -45.80 17.78
C THR A 36 0.72 -45.58 16.61
N SER A 37 1.59 -46.52 16.22
CA SER A 37 1.76 -47.93 16.56
C SER A 37 3.19 -48.39 16.22
N SER A 38 3.67 -49.39 16.94
CA SER A 38 4.95 -50.09 16.76
C SER A 38 5.06 -50.86 15.44
N ILE A 39 6.25 -50.84 14.82
CA ILE A 39 6.80 -51.97 14.06
C ILE A 39 8.31 -52.06 14.37
N GLU A 40 8.72 -53.13 15.03
CA GLU A 40 10.11 -53.59 15.11
C GLU A 40 10.42 -54.45 13.87
N HIS A 41 11.54 -54.21 13.17
CA HIS A 41 12.51 -55.29 12.93
C HIS A 41 13.88 -54.76 12.46
N ASP A 42 14.88 -55.40 13.06
CA ASP A 42 16.22 -55.71 12.58
C ASP A 42 17.35 -54.67 12.49
N SER A 43 18.45 -55.10 13.11
CA SER A 43 19.64 -54.34 13.40
C SER A 43 20.85 -54.81 12.58
N LYS A 44 21.71 -53.83 12.28
CA LYS A 44 23.10 -53.85 11.79
C LYS A 44 23.31 -53.98 10.27
N ILE A 45 23.92 -52.94 9.68
CA ILE A 45 25.38 -52.88 9.44
C ILE A 45 25.79 -51.46 8.99
N THR A 46 26.79 -50.94 9.70
CA THR A 46 27.86 -49.99 9.32
C THR A 46 27.56 -48.52 9.04
N ILE A 47 28.09 -47.71 9.96
CA ILE A 47 28.35 -46.26 9.85
C ILE A 47 29.40 -46.02 8.76
N SER A 48 29.05 -45.21 7.76
CA SER A 48 30.04 -44.48 6.96
C SER A 48 29.52 -43.09 6.66
N GLU A 49 30.18 -42.11 7.29
CA GLU A 49 30.16 -40.68 7.00
C GLU A 49 28.80 -39.99 7.14
N ASP A 50 28.60 -39.40 8.32
CA ASP A 50 27.66 -38.32 8.56
C ASP A 50 28.13 -37.10 7.74
N VAL A 51 27.81 -37.10 6.44
CA VAL A 51 27.86 -35.90 5.61
C VAL A 51 26.75 -35.01 6.12
N THR A 52 27.09 -34.16 7.08
CA THR A 52 26.32 -32.96 7.37
C THR A 52 26.33 -32.14 6.08
N ILE A 53 25.31 -32.34 5.24
CA ILE A 53 24.99 -31.41 4.18
C ILE A 53 24.56 -30.13 4.90
N THR A 54 25.51 -29.27 5.19
CA THR A 54 25.22 -27.88 5.49
C THR A 54 24.65 -27.31 4.20
N VAL A 55 23.32 -27.38 4.04
CA VAL A 55 22.63 -26.58 3.03
C VAL A 55 23.06 -25.14 3.30
N PRO A 56 23.77 -24.47 2.36
CA PRO A 56 24.15 -23.08 2.55
C PRO A 56 22.91 -22.28 2.93
N PRO A 57 22.98 -21.29 3.84
CA PRO A 57 21.83 -20.46 4.14
C PRO A 57 21.27 -19.93 2.82
N GLU A 58 20.02 -20.28 2.53
CA GLU A 58 19.34 -19.95 1.30
C GLU A 58 19.37 -18.42 1.16
N ASP A 59 19.91 -17.91 0.05
CA ASP A 59 19.98 -16.47 -0.20
C ASP A 59 18.55 -15.91 -0.11
N PRO A 60 18.22 -15.06 0.89
CA PRO A 60 16.86 -14.57 1.06
C PRO A 60 16.33 -13.84 -0.18
N GLN A 61 17.22 -13.27 -1.00
CA GLN A 61 16.83 -12.62 -2.25
C GLN A 61 16.39 -13.61 -3.32
N ARG A 62 16.83 -14.87 -3.28
CA ARG A 62 16.39 -15.90 -4.20
C ARG A 62 14.90 -16.15 -4.05
N GLU A 63 14.44 -16.40 -2.83
CA GLU A 63 13.03 -16.66 -2.54
C GLU A 63 12.15 -15.44 -2.86
N VAL A 64 12.59 -14.23 -2.48
CA VAL A 64 11.89 -12.99 -2.83
C VAL A 64 11.72 -12.87 -4.33
N LYS A 65 12.79 -13.10 -5.11
CA LYS A 65 12.76 -13.02 -6.56
C LYS A 65 11.82 -14.07 -7.17
N GLU A 66 11.85 -15.30 -6.68
CA GLU A 66 10.94 -16.35 -7.16
C GLU A 66 9.46 -15.98 -6.93
N VAL A 67 9.12 -15.50 -5.73
CA VAL A 67 7.76 -15.06 -5.39
C VAL A 67 7.34 -13.85 -6.24
N PHE A 68 8.23 -12.87 -6.41
CA PHE A 68 7.98 -11.70 -7.26
C PHE A 68 7.73 -12.10 -8.71
N GLN A 69 8.55 -12.98 -9.27
CA GLN A 69 8.40 -13.46 -10.64
C GLN A 69 7.12 -14.29 -10.83
N LYS A 70 6.69 -15.03 -9.80
CA LYS A 70 5.40 -15.72 -9.80
C LYS A 70 4.24 -14.73 -9.90
N LEU A 71 4.27 -13.65 -9.11
CA LEU A 71 3.25 -12.60 -9.16
C LEU A 71 3.22 -11.90 -10.52
N LEU A 72 4.38 -11.64 -11.11
CA LEU A 72 4.50 -11.01 -12.43
C LEU A 72 3.92 -11.90 -13.54
N THR A 73 4.28 -13.19 -13.55
CA THR A 73 3.87 -14.15 -14.59
C THR A 73 2.35 -14.38 -14.58
N ASN A 74 1.75 -14.46 -13.39
CA ASN A 74 0.33 -14.76 -13.23
C ASN A 74 -0.56 -13.51 -13.26
N ARG A 75 -0.04 -12.33 -13.61
CA ARG A 75 -0.75 -11.05 -13.44
C ARG A 75 -2.00 -10.89 -14.32
N LEU A 76 -2.01 -11.48 -15.51
CA LEU A 76 -3.10 -11.27 -16.49
C LEU A 76 -4.37 -12.07 -16.15
N GLU A 77 -4.20 -13.33 -15.76
CA GLU A 77 -5.26 -14.26 -15.36
C GLU A 77 -4.81 -15.08 -14.14
N PRO A 78 -4.71 -14.44 -12.96
CA PRO A 78 -4.24 -15.12 -11.78
C PRO A 78 -5.27 -16.16 -11.31
N ASP A 79 -4.80 -17.35 -10.96
CA ASP A 79 -5.52 -18.15 -9.97
C ASP A 79 -5.62 -17.33 -8.67
N PRO A 80 -6.83 -17.02 -8.17
CA PRO A 80 -6.99 -16.11 -7.04
C PRO A 80 -6.29 -16.57 -5.77
N ASP A 81 -6.22 -17.87 -5.52
CA ASP A 81 -5.65 -18.42 -4.29
C ASP A 81 -4.12 -18.45 -4.39
N GLU A 82 -3.58 -18.80 -5.55
CA GLU A 82 -2.14 -18.75 -5.78
C GLU A 82 -1.58 -17.33 -5.74
N TRP A 83 -2.31 -16.38 -6.32
CA TRP A 83 -1.90 -14.97 -6.31
C TRP A 83 -1.93 -14.41 -4.90
N LYS A 84 -3.02 -14.63 -4.14
CA LYS A 84 -3.12 -14.18 -2.74
C LYS A 84 -2.03 -14.79 -1.87
N LYS A 85 -1.67 -16.06 -2.11
CA LYS A 85 -0.57 -16.71 -1.40
C LYS A 85 0.76 -16.04 -1.71
N ALA A 86 1.07 -15.78 -2.97
CA ALA A 86 2.31 -15.13 -3.38
C ALA A 86 2.38 -13.67 -2.90
N ASP A 87 1.28 -12.94 -2.95
CA ASP A 87 1.15 -11.56 -2.44
C ASP A 87 1.40 -11.50 -0.93
N LYS A 88 0.77 -12.41 -0.17
CA LYS A 88 1.00 -12.55 1.27
C LYS A 88 2.45 -12.90 1.57
N GLN A 89 3.07 -13.78 0.78
CA GLN A 89 4.48 -14.14 0.94
C GLN A 89 5.39 -12.93 0.67
N LEU A 90 5.17 -12.21 -0.43
CA LEU A 90 5.99 -11.06 -0.78
C LEU A 90 5.89 -9.96 0.29
N THR A 91 4.68 -9.71 0.79
CA THR A 91 4.43 -8.79 1.90
C THR A 91 5.14 -9.23 3.18
N ALA A 92 5.13 -10.53 3.50
CA ALA A 92 5.74 -11.08 4.71
C ALA A 92 7.28 -10.96 4.74
N PHE A 93 7.94 -10.81 3.59
CA PHE A 93 9.38 -10.55 3.55
C PHE A 93 9.74 -9.17 4.13
N GLY A 94 8.82 -8.20 4.14
CA GLY A 94 9.03 -6.86 4.67
C GLY A 94 10.27 -6.19 4.04
N LYS A 95 11.08 -5.54 4.88
CA LYS A 95 12.37 -4.96 4.46
C LYS A 95 13.29 -5.92 3.68
N THR A 96 13.20 -7.24 3.88
CA THR A 96 14.02 -8.22 3.13
C THR A 96 13.76 -8.16 1.63
N ALA A 97 12.57 -7.73 1.21
CA ALA A 97 12.23 -7.61 -0.21
C ALA A 97 12.88 -6.39 -0.90
N VAL A 98 13.32 -5.38 -0.14
CA VAL A 98 13.76 -4.08 -0.67
C VAL A 98 14.85 -4.20 -1.74
N PRO A 99 15.91 -5.02 -1.61
CA PRO A 99 16.95 -5.12 -2.65
C PRO A 99 16.42 -5.67 -3.98
N THR A 100 15.58 -6.71 -3.93
CA THR A 100 14.94 -7.27 -5.13
C THR A 100 14.00 -6.25 -5.77
N LEU A 101 13.12 -5.62 -4.99
CA LEU A 101 12.18 -4.62 -5.50
C LEU A 101 12.92 -3.40 -6.10
N THR A 102 14.00 -2.95 -5.47
CA THR A 102 14.86 -1.87 -5.98
C THR A 102 15.45 -2.22 -7.35
N THR A 103 15.85 -3.48 -7.54
CA THR A 103 16.36 -3.95 -8.83
C THR A 103 15.26 -3.96 -9.89
N GLU A 104 14.07 -4.43 -9.54
CA GLU A 104 12.92 -4.53 -10.46
C GLU A 104 12.35 -3.16 -10.87
N MET A 105 12.56 -2.10 -10.06
CA MET A 105 12.26 -0.72 -10.46
C MET A 105 13.02 -0.25 -11.70
N SER A 106 14.13 -0.91 -12.07
CA SER A 106 14.90 -0.60 -13.29
C SER A 106 14.62 -1.57 -14.45
N ASN A 107 13.59 -2.43 -14.33
CA ASN A 107 13.26 -3.42 -15.34
C ASN A 107 12.68 -2.77 -16.61
N SER A 108 13.03 -3.32 -17.78
CA SER A 108 12.47 -2.87 -19.06
C SER A 108 10.97 -3.15 -19.19
N ASP A 109 10.45 -4.18 -18.51
CA ASP A 109 9.03 -4.49 -18.45
C ASP A 109 8.31 -3.50 -17.50
N PRO A 110 7.37 -2.67 -18.00
CA PRO A 110 6.58 -1.77 -17.16
C PRO A 110 5.81 -2.51 -16.06
N SER A 111 5.37 -3.75 -16.31
CA SER A 111 4.61 -4.54 -15.34
C SER A 111 5.46 -4.89 -14.12
N ALA A 112 6.76 -5.14 -14.31
CA ALA A 112 7.69 -5.39 -13.23
C ALA A 112 7.93 -4.12 -12.41
N ARG A 113 8.14 -2.96 -13.06
CA ARG A 113 8.32 -1.67 -12.37
C ARG A 113 7.09 -1.28 -11.56
N GLU A 114 5.90 -1.43 -12.12
CA GLU A 114 4.64 -1.14 -11.44
C GLU A 114 4.47 -2.01 -10.19
N LEU A 115 4.68 -3.33 -10.33
CA LEU A 115 4.58 -4.26 -9.20
C LEU A 115 5.59 -3.92 -8.10
N ALA A 116 6.85 -3.65 -8.49
CA ALA A 116 7.90 -3.28 -7.57
C ALA A 116 7.57 -1.97 -6.82
N SER A 117 7.09 -0.95 -7.53
CA SER A 117 6.72 0.34 -6.94
C SER A 117 5.58 0.20 -5.92
N MET A 118 4.60 -0.66 -6.21
CA MET A 118 3.46 -0.92 -5.33
C MET A 118 3.90 -1.53 -4.00
N TYR A 119 4.78 -2.55 -4.03
CA TYR A 119 5.29 -3.15 -2.79
C TYR A 119 6.27 -2.23 -2.05
N LEU A 120 7.07 -1.42 -2.76
CA LEU A 120 7.89 -0.41 -2.09
C LEU A 120 7.03 0.64 -1.38
N ALA A 121 5.91 1.05 -1.98
CA ALA A 121 4.96 1.96 -1.34
C ALA A 121 4.28 1.34 -0.11
N SER A 122 3.92 0.06 -0.14
CA SER A 122 3.31 -0.61 1.02
C SER A 122 4.28 -0.82 2.20
N LEU A 123 5.59 -0.87 1.94
CA LEU A 123 6.63 -0.88 2.97
C LEU A 123 6.86 0.49 3.64
N GLY A 124 6.45 1.58 2.98
CA GLY A 124 6.57 2.94 3.52
C GLY A 124 8.01 3.28 3.93
N PRO A 125 8.27 3.71 5.20
CA PRO A 125 9.61 4.09 5.65
C PRO A 125 10.68 2.99 5.55
N GLU A 126 10.30 1.70 5.57
CA GLU A 126 11.25 0.60 5.44
C GLU A 126 11.92 0.54 4.06
N ALA A 127 11.29 1.16 3.04
CA ALA A 127 11.80 1.23 1.68
C ALA A 127 12.89 2.31 1.48
N LYS A 128 13.44 2.91 2.54
CA LYS A 128 14.42 4.03 2.44
C LYS A 128 15.61 3.74 1.52
N GLU A 129 16.09 2.50 1.50
CA GLU A 129 17.22 2.10 0.65
C GLU A 129 16.90 2.18 -0.86
N ALA A 130 15.61 2.15 -1.23
CA ALA A 130 15.14 2.32 -2.61
C ALA A 130 14.95 3.79 -3.03
N ALA A 131 15.13 4.77 -2.13
CA ALA A 131 14.82 6.17 -2.41
C ALA A 131 15.50 6.74 -3.68
N PRO A 132 16.78 6.43 -4.00
CA PRO A 132 17.40 6.90 -5.24
C PRO A 132 16.75 6.38 -6.53
N VAL A 133 16.28 5.13 -6.56
CA VAL A 133 15.59 4.59 -7.75
C VAL A 133 14.15 5.08 -7.83
N LEU A 134 13.49 5.27 -6.68
CA LEU A 134 12.16 5.88 -6.61
C LEU A 134 12.19 7.34 -7.07
N GLU A 135 13.25 8.09 -6.77
CA GLU A 135 13.42 9.46 -7.27
C GLU A 135 13.46 9.50 -8.80
N GLN A 136 14.18 8.57 -9.42
CA GLN A 136 14.19 8.43 -10.89
C GLN A 136 12.79 8.07 -11.42
N ALA A 137 12.08 7.20 -10.71
CA ALA A 137 10.73 6.75 -11.07
C ALA A 137 9.64 7.83 -10.94
N LEU A 138 9.95 9.01 -10.36
CA LEU A 138 9.08 10.19 -10.46
C LEU A 138 8.87 10.66 -11.91
N GLN A 139 9.73 10.23 -12.83
CA GLN A 139 9.65 10.51 -14.27
C GLN A 139 9.30 9.25 -15.11
N ASP A 140 8.82 8.18 -14.48
CA ASP A 140 8.44 6.95 -15.20
C ASP A 140 7.31 7.21 -16.20
N GLU A 141 7.23 6.42 -17.26
CA GLU A 141 6.13 6.52 -18.23
C GLU A 141 4.77 6.10 -17.64
N SER A 142 4.77 5.23 -16.62
CA SER A 142 3.57 4.77 -15.94
C SER A 142 3.17 5.74 -14.80
N PRO A 143 1.97 6.36 -14.85
CA PRO A 143 1.44 7.17 -13.75
C PRO A 143 1.28 6.37 -12.45
N PHE A 144 1.06 5.06 -12.55
CA PHE A 144 0.99 4.17 -11.40
C PHE A 144 2.35 4.05 -10.71
N THR A 145 3.42 3.88 -11.49
CA THR A 145 4.79 3.91 -10.96
C THR A 145 5.12 5.28 -10.35
N GLN A 146 4.76 6.37 -11.04
CA GLN A 146 5.00 7.73 -10.54
C GLN A 146 4.30 7.99 -9.19
N VAL A 147 3.01 7.62 -9.05
CA VAL A 147 2.24 7.88 -7.82
C VAL A 147 2.78 7.07 -6.65
N ASN A 148 3.14 5.79 -6.87
CA ASN A 148 3.72 4.94 -5.84
C ASN A 148 5.10 5.42 -5.42
N ALA A 149 5.95 5.82 -6.38
CA ALA A 149 7.25 6.39 -6.11
C ALA A 149 7.13 7.68 -5.29
N ALA A 150 6.28 8.61 -5.72
CA ALA A 150 6.06 9.86 -5.02
C ALA A 150 5.48 9.63 -3.61
N SER A 151 4.48 8.76 -3.46
CA SER A 151 3.90 8.37 -2.16
C SER A 151 4.94 7.74 -1.22
N THR A 152 5.85 6.91 -1.74
CA THR A 152 6.91 6.33 -0.91
C THR A 152 7.88 7.43 -0.45
N LEU A 153 8.30 8.30 -1.37
CA LEU A 153 9.31 9.33 -1.12
C LEU A 153 8.85 10.41 -0.13
N THR A 154 7.56 10.64 0.07
CA THR A 154 7.07 11.62 1.07
C THR A 154 7.41 11.23 2.51
N HIS A 155 7.70 9.94 2.77
CA HIS A 155 8.19 9.47 4.07
C HIS A 155 9.62 9.95 4.37
N PHE A 156 10.35 10.46 3.37
CA PHE A 156 11.74 10.88 3.50
C PHE A 156 11.86 12.40 3.29
N PRO A 157 12.15 13.19 4.35
CA PRO A 157 12.17 14.66 4.28
C PRO A 157 13.01 15.22 3.11
N GLU A 158 14.14 14.59 2.82
CA GLU A 158 15.07 15.00 1.76
C GLU A 158 14.54 14.82 0.32
N TYR A 159 13.40 14.13 0.12
CA TYR A 159 12.77 13.91 -1.18
C TYR A 159 11.39 14.59 -1.33
N ARG A 160 10.82 15.15 -0.26
CA ARG A 160 9.46 15.74 -0.26
C ARG A 160 9.29 16.83 -1.32
N ASP A 161 10.27 17.71 -1.47
CA ASP A 161 10.22 18.83 -2.44
C ASP A 161 10.10 18.37 -3.90
N LYS A 162 10.54 17.14 -4.22
CA LYS A 162 10.43 16.54 -5.55
C LYS A 162 9.16 15.70 -5.69
N ALA A 163 8.77 14.99 -4.64
CA ALA A 163 7.64 14.07 -4.65
C ALA A 163 6.28 14.78 -4.61
N ILE A 164 6.12 15.80 -3.76
CA ILE A 164 4.84 16.49 -3.55
C ILE A 164 4.31 17.14 -4.84
N PRO A 165 5.12 17.85 -5.66
CA PRO A 165 4.64 18.41 -6.93
C PRO A 165 4.11 17.34 -7.90
N VAL A 166 4.71 16.14 -7.89
CA VAL A 166 4.24 15.00 -8.70
C VAL A 166 2.88 14.52 -8.20
N LEU A 167 2.70 14.34 -6.89
CA LEU A 167 1.40 13.99 -6.31
C LEU A 167 0.33 15.03 -6.65
N ILE A 168 0.61 16.32 -6.50
CA ILE A 168 -0.31 17.41 -6.86
C ILE A 168 -0.69 17.36 -8.35
N SER A 169 0.24 17.03 -9.24
CA SER A 169 -0.07 16.86 -10.66
C SER A 169 -0.97 15.66 -10.91
N LEU A 170 -0.72 14.55 -10.21
CA LEU A 170 -1.43 13.28 -10.39
C LEU A 170 -2.87 13.30 -9.85
N THR A 171 -3.23 14.24 -8.97
CA THR A 171 -4.65 14.47 -8.60
C THR A 171 -5.52 14.93 -9.77
N LYS A 172 -4.93 15.29 -10.91
CA LYS A 172 -5.63 15.70 -12.14
C LYS A 172 -5.51 14.68 -13.27
N HIS A 173 -4.96 13.50 -12.99
CA HIS A 173 -4.77 12.46 -13.98
C HIS A 173 -6.11 11.90 -14.51
N THR A 174 -6.13 11.36 -15.73
CA THR A 174 -7.37 10.86 -16.34
C THR A 174 -7.91 9.60 -15.66
N ASP A 175 -7.01 8.76 -15.14
CA ASP A 175 -7.35 7.55 -14.39
C ASP A 175 -7.72 7.86 -12.93
N ALA A 176 -8.88 7.37 -12.50
CA ALA A 176 -9.42 7.64 -11.17
C ALA A 176 -8.59 7.02 -10.04
N ASN A 177 -8.01 5.82 -10.24
CA ASN A 177 -7.18 5.18 -9.21
C ASN A 177 -5.89 5.97 -8.97
N THR A 178 -5.31 6.54 -10.03
CA THR A 178 -4.15 7.43 -9.93
C THR A 178 -4.48 8.68 -9.10
N ARG A 179 -5.63 9.32 -9.38
CA ARG A 179 -6.10 10.47 -8.60
C ARG A 179 -6.35 10.09 -7.14
N LEU A 180 -7.06 8.98 -6.91
CA LEU A 180 -7.37 8.45 -5.58
C LEU A 180 -6.11 8.25 -4.74
N THR A 181 -5.11 7.59 -5.31
CA THR A 181 -3.83 7.29 -4.63
C THR A 181 -3.08 8.58 -4.32
N ALA A 182 -3.06 9.54 -5.25
CA ALA A 182 -2.44 10.85 -5.02
C ALA A 182 -3.12 11.62 -3.89
N ILE A 183 -4.46 11.60 -3.80
CA ILE A 183 -5.22 12.26 -2.74
C ILE A 183 -4.90 11.66 -1.37
N TYR A 184 -4.86 10.34 -1.23
CA TYR A 184 -4.47 9.69 0.03
C TYR A 184 -3.02 9.99 0.40
N ALA A 185 -2.09 9.99 -0.56
CA ALA A 185 -0.68 10.29 -0.31
C ALA A 185 -0.44 11.75 0.10
N LEU A 186 -1.21 12.71 -0.43
CA LEU A 186 -1.20 14.09 0.05
C LEU A 186 -1.82 14.20 1.44
N GLY A 187 -2.87 13.42 1.72
CA GLY A 187 -3.52 13.37 3.02
C GLY A 187 -2.64 12.86 4.15
N SER A 188 -1.74 11.92 3.87
CA SER A 188 -0.85 11.30 4.86
C SER A 188 0.38 12.15 5.23
N LEU A 189 0.55 13.32 4.63
CA LEU A 189 1.63 14.25 4.97
C LEU A 189 1.46 14.77 6.40
N GLU A 190 2.58 15.02 7.08
CA GLU A 190 2.59 15.61 8.43
C GLU A 190 2.20 17.09 8.45
N SER A 191 2.35 17.77 7.31
CA SER A 191 2.03 19.18 7.13
C SER A 191 1.47 19.43 5.74
N HIS A 192 0.44 20.26 5.65
CA HIS A 192 -0.26 20.59 4.41
C HIS A 192 -0.09 22.06 4.11
N GLU A 193 0.61 22.38 3.02
CA GLU A 193 0.65 23.74 2.51
C GLU A 193 -0.55 23.99 1.59
N GLU A 194 -0.71 25.24 1.19
CA GLU A 194 -1.83 25.71 0.37
C GLU A 194 -2.02 24.86 -0.90
N ALA A 195 -0.94 24.51 -1.59
CA ALA A 195 -1.05 23.78 -2.86
C ALA A 195 -1.61 22.36 -2.69
N GLN A 196 -1.25 21.67 -1.60
CA GLN A 196 -1.76 20.35 -1.25
C GLN A 196 -3.25 20.45 -0.87
N LEU A 197 -3.60 21.43 -0.04
CA LEU A 197 -5.00 21.66 0.38
C LEU A 197 -5.89 21.99 -0.82
N GLN A 198 -5.46 22.87 -1.72
CA GLN A 198 -6.22 23.19 -2.94
C GLN A 198 -6.37 21.98 -3.86
N ALA A 199 -5.34 21.12 -3.98
CA ALA A 199 -5.44 19.89 -4.76
C ALA A 199 -6.47 18.91 -4.17
N ILE A 200 -6.49 18.74 -2.84
CA ILE A 200 -7.45 17.88 -2.15
C ILE A 200 -8.85 18.47 -2.22
N LYS A 201 -9.01 19.77 -1.97
CA LYS A 201 -10.29 20.49 -2.07
C LYS A 201 -10.90 20.38 -3.46
N ALA A 202 -10.10 20.47 -4.53
CA ALA A 202 -10.60 20.31 -5.90
C ALA A 202 -11.23 18.93 -6.14
N ALA A 203 -10.70 17.88 -5.51
CA ALA A 203 -11.20 16.52 -5.63
C ALA A 203 -12.56 16.28 -4.93
N LEU A 204 -13.07 17.25 -4.14
CA LEU A 204 -14.46 17.22 -3.65
C LEU A 204 -15.50 17.23 -4.78
N ASN A 205 -15.11 17.72 -5.97
CA ASN A 205 -15.96 17.77 -7.17
C ASN A 205 -15.51 16.78 -8.24
N ASP A 206 -14.75 15.73 -7.88
CA ASP A 206 -14.27 14.75 -8.84
C ASP A 206 -15.43 14.00 -9.52
N SER A 207 -15.26 13.58 -10.78
CA SER A 207 -16.27 12.78 -11.47
C SER A 207 -16.48 11.38 -10.89
N ASP A 208 -15.48 10.88 -10.16
CA ASP A 208 -15.47 9.55 -9.56
C ASP A 208 -15.79 9.65 -8.05
N SER A 209 -16.78 8.89 -7.60
CA SER A 209 -17.28 8.94 -6.22
C SER A 209 -16.26 8.46 -5.19
N ASP A 210 -15.36 7.54 -5.55
CA ASP A 210 -14.34 7.05 -4.63
C ASP A 210 -13.27 8.13 -4.40
N VAL A 211 -12.95 8.90 -5.45
CA VAL A 211 -12.06 10.06 -5.34
C VAL A 211 -12.68 11.18 -4.50
N GLN A 212 -13.97 11.49 -4.70
CA GLN A 212 -14.70 12.43 -3.85
C GLN A 212 -14.70 11.99 -2.39
N LEU A 213 -15.01 10.72 -2.13
CA LEU A 213 -15.04 10.15 -0.78
C LEU A 213 -13.68 10.24 -0.11
N ALA A 214 -12.60 9.97 -0.84
CA ALA A 214 -11.24 10.10 -0.33
C ALA A 214 -10.91 11.55 0.03
N ALA A 215 -11.23 12.51 -0.84
CA ALA A 215 -11.01 13.93 -0.56
C ALA A 215 -11.75 14.38 0.71
N ILE A 216 -13.02 14.00 0.86
CA ILE A 216 -13.83 14.30 2.04
C ILE A 216 -13.16 13.76 3.31
N LYS A 217 -12.82 12.46 3.31
CA LYS A 217 -12.21 11.79 4.48
C LYS A 217 -10.85 12.37 4.84
N VAL A 218 -10.01 12.62 3.82
CA VAL A 218 -8.67 13.19 4.00
C VAL A 218 -8.77 14.57 4.62
N LEU A 219 -9.67 15.45 4.16
CA LEU A 219 -9.85 16.78 4.76
C LEU A 219 -10.27 16.68 6.24
N GLY A 220 -11.17 15.74 6.56
CA GLY A 220 -11.54 15.43 7.95
C GLY A 220 -10.35 15.04 8.82
N GLN A 221 -9.48 14.17 8.29
CA GLN A 221 -8.26 13.71 8.97
C GLN A 221 -7.22 14.81 9.15
N ILE A 222 -7.08 15.71 8.17
CA ILE A 222 -6.17 16.86 8.23
C ILE A 222 -6.55 17.80 9.37
N GLY A 223 -7.84 18.06 9.57
CA GLY A 223 -8.32 18.88 10.70
C GLY A 223 -8.13 20.39 10.48
N ASP A 224 -7.48 21.08 11.43
CA ASP A 224 -7.38 22.55 11.47
C ASP A 224 -6.88 23.19 10.15
N PRO A 225 -5.84 22.66 9.47
CA PRO A 225 -5.42 23.19 8.17
C PRO A 225 -6.50 23.16 7.09
N ALA A 226 -7.49 22.25 7.18
CA ALA A 226 -8.59 22.12 6.23
C ALA A 226 -9.81 23.00 6.58
N LYS A 227 -9.72 23.92 7.56
CA LYS A 227 -10.87 24.76 7.98
C LYS A 227 -11.51 25.58 6.85
N GLU A 228 -10.74 25.97 5.84
CA GLU A 228 -11.29 26.69 4.69
C GLU A 228 -12.22 25.84 3.81
N THR A 229 -12.23 24.51 3.97
CA THR A 229 -13.12 23.62 3.21
C THR A 229 -14.46 23.38 3.90
N LEU A 230 -14.72 23.97 5.07
CA LEU A 230 -15.98 23.77 5.82
C LEU A 230 -17.22 24.19 5.01
N THR A 231 -17.12 25.26 4.22
CA THR A 231 -18.22 25.70 3.34
C THR A 231 -18.43 24.75 2.17
N ASP A 232 -17.35 24.19 1.61
CA ASP A 232 -17.44 23.19 0.54
C ASP A 232 -18.12 21.91 1.06
N LEU A 233 -17.73 21.43 2.24
CA LEU A 233 -18.36 20.29 2.90
C LEU A 233 -19.83 20.57 3.23
N GLN A 234 -20.16 21.76 3.73
CA GLN A 234 -21.55 22.16 3.98
C GLN A 234 -22.39 22.15 2.69
N THR A 235 -21.82 22.58 1.56
CA THR A 235 -22.50 22.55 0.27
C THR A 235 -22.81 21.11 -0.17
N LEU A 236 -21.87 20.17 0.04
CA LEU A 236 -22.12 18.75 -0.23
C LEU A 236 -23.22 18.17 0.67
N ILE A 237 -23.30 18.63 1.92
CA ILE A 237 -24.31 18.20 2.89
C ILE A 237 -25.71 18.66 2.48
N ASP A 238 -25.83 19.93 2.10
CA ASP A 238 -27.11 20.57 1.77
C ASP A 238 -27.64 20.18 0.38
N ASN A 239 -26.77 19.70 -0.51
CA ASN A 239 -27.17 19.26 -1.84
C ASN A 239 -27.95 17.93 -1.77
N SER A 240 -29.22 17.98 -2.15
CA SER A 240 -30.12 16.81 -2.17
C SER A 240 -29.68 15.71 -3.14
N GLU A 241 -28.91 16.07 -4.18
CA GLU A 241 -28.40 15.13 -5.19
C GLU A 241 -27.11 14.41 -4.77
N THR A 242 -26.42 14.88 -3.73
CA THR A 242 -25.23 14.20 -3.20
C THR A 242 -25.60 12.82 -2.67
N ASP A 243 -24.82 11.81 -3.06
CA ASP A 243 -24.95 10.43 -2.59
C ASP A 243 -24.91 10.36 -1.05
N GLU A 244 -25.68 9.44 -0.47
CA GLU A 244 -25.83 9.30 0.98
C GLU A 244 -24.48 9.04 1.68
N ILE A 245 -23.62 8.19 1.09
CA ILE A 245 -22.30 7.87 1.65
C ILE A 245 -21.41 9.11 1.69
N LEU A 246 -21.44 9.92 0.62
CA LEU A 246 -20.67 11.16 0.55
C LEU A 246 -21.20 12.20 1.54
N ARG A 247 -22.52 12.31 1.69
CA ARG A 247 -23.16 13.23 2.64
C ARG A 247 -22.79 12.87 4.08
N GLU A 248 -22.86 11.60 4.45
CA GLU A 248 -22.46 11.12 5.78
C GLU A 248 -20.97 11.35 6.04
N ALA A 249 -20.11 11.04 5.07
CA ALA A 249 -18.69 11.30 5.17
C ALA A 249 -18.39 12.81 5.33
N ALA A 250 -19.13 13.67 4.62
CA ALA A 250 -18.98 15.13 4.71
C ALA A 250 -19.41 15.65 6.08
N LEU A 251 -20.54 15.16 6.63
CA LEU A 251 -20.98 15.48 8.00
C LEU A 251 -19.91 15.10 9.03
N SER A 252 -19.38 13.88 8.94
CA SER A 252 -18.34 13.38 9.83
C SER A 252 -17.05 14.21 9.74
N SER A 253 -16.56 14.44 8.52
CA SER A 253 -15.32 15.17 8.27
C SER A 253 -15.41 16.63 8.67
N LYS A 254 -16.55 17.28 8.42
CA LYS A 254 -16.83 18.64 8.89
C LYS A 254 -16.74 18.73 10.42
N SER A 255 -17.37 17.78 11.12
CA SER A 255 -17.31 17.68 12.59
C SER A 255 -15.88 17.47 13.10
N GLN A 256 -15.07 16.64 12.42
CA GLN A 256 -13.66 16.44 12.76
C GLN A 256 -12.85 17.74 12.64
N ILE A 257 -13.01 18.49 11.54
CA ILE A 257 -12.32 19.77 11.32
C ILE A 257 -12.73 20.82 12.37
N GLU A 258 -14.02 20.90 12.72
CA GLU A 258 -14.53 21.82 13.75
C GLU A 258 -13.99 21.50 15.14
N GLN A 259 -13.75 20.22 15.44
CA GLN A 259 -13.22 19.75 16.72
C GLN A 259 -11.69 19.76 16.81
N ALA A 260 -10.99 19.87 15.66
CA ALA A 260 -9.54 19.98 15.62
C ALA A 260 -9.09 21.27 16.34
N LYS A 261 -8.42 21.09 17.48
CA LYS A 261 -7.82 22.18 18.26
C LYS A 261 -6.55 22.67 17.57
N GLN A 262 -6.34 23.98 17.60
CA GLN A 262 -5.10 24.66 17.19
C GLN A 262 -3.90 24.20 18.01
#